data_AF-A0A453QFM9-F1
#
_entry.id   AF-A0A453QFM9-F1
#
_cell.length_a   1.000
_cell.length_b   1.000
_cell.length_c   1.000
_cell.angle_alpha   90.00
_cell.angle_beta   90.00
_cell.angle_gamma   90.00
#
_symmetry.space_group_name_H-M   'P 1'
#
loop_
_entity.id
_entity.type
_entity.pdbx_description
1 polymer ?
#
loop_
_entity_poly.entity_id
_entity_poly.type
_entity_poly.pdbx_seq_one_letter_code
_entity_poly.pdbx_strand_id
1 'polypeptide(L)'
;RYINGLEGSGGSASLAQCVAGNTSVWDDTLDALIIGVNQVSFSGWKPEECIAIGNELLSWKKEGLCESEGSEDGKYIWALRLKATLDRARRLTEEYSEALLSVFPENVKVLGNALGIPENSVRTYTEAEIRAGVIFQVSKLCTVLLKAVRVVIGSSGWDVLVPGVAHGALIQVERIIPGSLPSSIKGPVVLLVNKADGDEEVKAAGDNIVGVILLQELPHLSHLGVRARQEQVVFVTCEDDEKIADMRLLEGKHVR
;
A
#
# COMPACT_ATOMS: atom_id res chain seq x y z
N ARG A 1 20.35 -6.56 -9.92
CA ARG A 1 19.49 -5.50 -9.33
C ARG A 1 19.71 -5.55 -7.82
N TYR A 2 19.99 -4.42 -7.16
CA TYR A 2 20.28 -4.34 -5.72
C TYR A 2 19.27 -5.13 -4.88
N ILE A 3 17.97 -4.93 -5.13
CA ILE A 3 16.90 -5.57 -4.38
C ILE A 3 16.92 -7.10 -4.40
N ASN A 4 17.34 -7.73 -5.50
CA ASN A 4 17.44 -9.19 -5.54
C ASN A 4 18.58 -9.69 -4.64
N GLY A 5 19.65 -8.91 -4.49
CA GLY A 5 20.74 -9.20 -3.55
C GLY A 5 20.32 -9.01 -2.10
N LEU A 6 19.50 -7.98 -1.83
CA LEU A 6 18.90 -7.75 -0.52
C LEU A 6 17.96 -8.90 -0.12
N GLU A 7 17.07 -9.31 -1.01
CA GLU A 7 16.17 -10.47 -0.79
C GLU A 7 16.96 -11.77 -0.57
N GLY A 8 18.01 -12.01 -1.37
CA GLY A 8 18.90 -13.16 -1.21
C GLY A 8 19.65 -13.17 0.13
N SER A 9 19.82 -12.02 0.77
CA SER A 9 20.45 -11.85 2.08
C SER A 9 19.45 -11.87 3.25
N GLY A 10 18.19 -12.24 3.01
CA GLY A 10 17.14 -12.32 4.04
C GLY A 10 16.13 -11.17 4.04
N GLY A 11 16.26 -10.20 3.13
CA GLY A 11 15.25 -9.18 2.83
C GLY A 11 14.76 -8.41 4.07
N SER A 12 13.44 -8.37 4.25
CA SER A 12 12.81 -7.65 5.36
C SER A 12 13.17 -8.21 6.73
N ALA A 13 13.41 -9.52 6.85
CA ALA A 13 13.76 -10.15 8.12
C ALA A 13 15.17 -9.75 8.57
N SER A 14 16.13 -9.67 7.62
CA SER A 14 17.48 -9.16 7.90
C SER A 14 17.42 -7.69 8.33
N LEU A 15 16.68 -6.85 7.60
CA LEU A 15 16.48 -5.45 7.96
C LEU A 15 15.90 -5.29 9.38
N ALA A 16 14.85 -6.02 9.72
CA ALA A 16 14.21 -5.95 11.04
C ALA A 16 15.18 -6.32 12.19
N GLN A 17 16.08 -7.29 11.98
CA GLN A 17 17.08 -7.69 12.98
C GLN A 17 18.21 -6.66 13.13
N CYS A 18 18.55 -5.94 12.06
CA CYS A 18 19.70 -5.04 12.01
C CYS A 18 19.50 -3.68 12.71
N VAL A 19 18.26 -3.30 13.05
CA VAL A 19 17.92 -2.03 13.74
C VAL A 19 18.63 -1.87 15.09
N ALA A 20 19.04 -2.98 15.72
CA ALA A 20 19.69 -2.95 17.04
C ALA A 20 21.23 -2.90 17.01
N GLY A 21 21.91 -2.99 15.86
CA GLY A 21 23.38 -3.06 15.88
C GLY A 21 24.16 -2.87 14.57
N ASN A 22 23.54 -2.95 13.39
CA ASN A 22 24.23 -2.66 12.13
C ASN A 22 23.30 -1.89 11.17
N THR A 23 23.42 -0.57 11.16
CA THR A 23 22.57 0.29 10.31
C THR A 23 22.99 0.29 8.85
N SER A 24 24.14 -0.30 8.46
CA SER A 24 24.64 -0.18 7.09
C SER A 24 23.68 -0.74 6.04
N VAL A 25 22.98 -1.84 6.37
CA VAL A 25 21.98 -2.43 5.47
C VAL A 25 20.77 -1.50 5.30
N TRP A 26 20.35 -0.81 6.36
CA TRP A 26 19.31 0.23 6.27
C TRP A 26 19.79 1.42 5.47
N ASP A 27 21.00 1.91 5.74
CA ASP A 27 21.59 3.06 5.07
C ASP A 27 21.71 2.83 3.56
N ASP A 28 22.22 1.66 3.14
CA ASP A 28 22.33 1.29 1.73
C ASP A 28 20.94 1.14 1.07
N THR A 29 19.96 0.59 1.80
CA THR A 29 18.61 0.39 1.26
C THR A 29 17.88 1.72 1.12
N LEU A 30 18.05 2.63 2.09
CA LEU A 30 17.50 3.98 2.04
C LEU A 30 18.17 4.80 0.94
N ASP A 31 19.49 4.68 0.73
CA ASP A 31 20.19 5.32 -0.39
C ASP A 31 19.65 4.83 -1.73
N ALA A 32 19.45 3.52 -1.88
CA ALA A 32 18.86 2.96 -3.09
C ALA A 32 17.45 3.51 -3.34
N LEU A 33 16.65 3.67 -2.28
CA LEU A 33 15.31 4.27 -2.37
C LEU A 33 15.37 5.75 -2.74
N ILE A 34 16.22 6.55 -2.11
CA ILE A 34 16.42 7.97 -2.41
C ILE A 34 16.82 8.17 -3.87
N ILE A 35 17.78 7.39 -4.37
CA ILE A 35 18.20 7.42 -5.77
C ILE A 35 17.02 7.10 -6.70
N GLY A 36 16.24 6.07 -6.35
CA GLY A 36 15.06 5.67 -7.12
C GLY A 36 13.99 6.77 -7.17
N VAL A 37 13.64 7.37 -6.03
CA VAL A 37 12.67 8.47 -5.94
C VAL A 37 13.14 9.70 -6.71
N ASN A 38 14.42 10.05 -6.62
CA ASN A 38 14.99 11.16 -7.40
C ASN A 38 14.93 10.90 -8.91
N GLN A 39 15.15 9.65 -9.33
CA GLN A 39 15.03 9.28 -10.75
C GLN A 39 13.57 9.38 -11.24
N VAL A 40 12.60 9.00 -10.41
CA VAL A 40 11.17 9.23 -10.67
C VAL A 40 10.89 10.73 -10.79
N SER A 41 11.46 11.57 -9.92
CA SER A 41 11.34 13.04 -10.00
C SER A 41 11.81 13.59 -11.34
N PHE A 42 12.93 13.10 -11.89
CA PHE A 42 13.43 13.52 -13.21
C PHE A 42 12.50 13.18 -14.38
N SER A 43 11.56 12.25 -14.21
CA SER A 43 10.52 12.00 -15.21
C SER A 43 9.43 13.09 -15.24
N GLY A 44 9.46 14.04 -14.30
CA GLY A 44 8.43 15.07 -14.12
C GLY A 44 7.21 14.58 -13.34
N TRP A 45 7.24 13.35 -12.80
CA TRP A 45 6.14 12.82 -12.00
C TRP A 45 6.18 13.37 -10.57
N LYS A 46 5.22 14.23 -10.23
CA LYS A 46 5.04 14.82 -8.89
C LYS A 46 6.38 15.23 -8.24
N PRO A 47 7.15 16.13 -8.88
CA PRO A 47 8.51 16.43 -8.46
C PRO A 47 8.58 16.96 -7.03
N GLU A 48 7.58 17.73 -6.59
CA GLU A 48 7.49 18.27 -5.22
C GLU A 48 7.36 17.15 -4.18
N GLU A 49 6.50 16.16 -4.44
CA GLU A 49 6.33 15.00 -3.55
C GLU A 49 7.59 14.13 -3.52
N CYS A 50 8.23 13.92 -4.68
CA CYS A 50 9.50 13.19 -4.75
C CYS A 50 10.59 13.88 -3.93
N ILE A 51 10.70 15.21 -4.03
CA ILE A 51 11.66 16.02 -3.26
C ILE A 51 11.36 15.91 -1.76
N ALA A 52 10.09 16.02 -1.36
CA ALA A 52 9.68 15.90 0.04
C ALA A 52 10.05 14.53 0.62
N ILE A 53 9.71 13.44 -0.09
CA ILE A 53 10.08 12.06 0.28
C ILE A 53 11.61 11.92 0.38
N GLY A 54 12.35 12.39 -0.62
CA GLY A 54 13.82 12.30 -0.63
C GLY A 54 14.46 13.01 0.56
N ASN A 55 13.99 14.21 0.90
CA ASN A 55 14.49 14.98 2.04
C ASN A 55 14.17 14.32 3.39
N GLU A 56 12.96 13.76 3.54
CA GLU A 56 12.58 13.01 4.74
C GLU A 56 13.44 11.76 4.91
N LEU A 57 13.62 10.96 3.86
CA LEU A 57 14.47 9.76 3.90
C LEU A 57 15.93 10.11 4.28
N LEU A 58 16.46 11.23 3.76
CA LEU A 58 17.78 11.73 4.14
C LEU A 58 17.85 12.15 5.62
N SER A 59 16.80 12.79 6.14
CA SER A 59 16.70 13.17 7.56
C SER A 59 16.62 11.92 8.44
N TRP A 60 15.76 10.95 8.13
CA TRP A 60 15.64 9.69 8.88
C TRP A 60 16.93 8.86 8.88
N LYS A 61 17.69 8.92 7.79
CA LYS A 61 19.03 8.32 7.71
C LYS A 61 20.05 9.07 8.59
N LYS A 62 20.06 10.41 8.52
CA LYS A 62 21.07 11.25 9.19
C LYS A 62 20.87 11.36 10.70
N GLU A 63 19.63 11.53 11.15
CA GLU A 63 19.30 11.65 12.57
C GLU A 63 19.53 10.32 13.31
N GLY A 64 19.48 9.20 12.58
CA GLY A 64 19.74 7.88 13.12
C GLY A 64 18.67 7.42 14.11
N LEU A 65 18.98 6.37 14.87
CA LEU A 65 18.11 5.86 15.92
C LEU A 65 18.51 6.49 17.25
N CYS A 66 17.71 7.42 17.76
CA CYS A 66 17.86 7.91 19.13
C CYS A 66 17.37 6.83 20.13
N GLU A 67 17.96 6.80 21.33
CA GLU A 67 17.49 5.90 22.40
C GLU A 67 16.11 6.30 22.94
N SER A 68 15.81 7.61 22.94
CA SER A 68 14.51 8.13 23.35
C SER A 68 14.18 9.40 22.59
N GLU A 69 12.88 9.62 22.36
CA GLU A 69 12.34 10.90 21.94
C GLU A 69 11.26 11.33 22.92
N GLY A 70 11.61 12.23 23.84
CA GLY A 70 10.75 12.57 24.97
C GLY A 70 10.63 11.39 25.94
N SER A 71 9.40 10.91 26.17
CA SER A 71 9.12 9.74 27.01
C SER A 71 8.99 8.43 26.23
N GLU A 72 9.04 8.47 24.91
CA GLU A 72 8.84 7.32 24.04
C GLU A 72 10.17 6.71 23.60
N ASP A 73 10.14 5.43 23.22
CA ASP A 73 11.28 4.74 22.60
C ASP A 73 11.62 5.41 21.27
N GLY A 74 12.84 5.94 21.15
CA GLY A 74 13.26 6.68 19.96
C GLY A 74 13.29 5.79 18.71
N LYS A 75 13.53 4.48 18.86
CA LYS A 75 13.46 3.52 17.75
C LYS A 75 12.05 3.36 17.22
N TYR A 76 11.08 3.29 18.13
CA TYR A 76 9.66 3.19 17.78
C TYR A 76 9.19 4.44 17.02
N ILE A 77 9.53 5.63 17.52
CA ILE A 77 9.16 6.90 16.89
C ILE A 77 9.82 7.06 15.51
N TRP A 78 11.11 6.75 15.40
CA TRP A 78 11.82 6.74 14.12
C TRP A 78 11.13 5.81 13.11
N ALA A 79 10.78 4.59 13.54
CA ALA A 79 10.15 3.60 12.68
C ALA A 79 8.76 4.05 12.21
N LEU A 80 7.96 4.71 13.07
CA LEU A 80 6.68 5.30 12.68
C LEU A 80 6.84 6.41 11.62
N ARG A 81 7.81 7.31 11.79
CA ARG A 81 8.08 8.37 10.80
C ARG A 81 8.54 7.80 9.47
N LEU A 82 9.44 6.82 9.53
CA LEU A 82 9.90 6.13 8.33
C LEU A 82 8.74 5.39 7.64
N LYS A 83 7.86 4.70 8.38
CA LYS A 83 6.64 4.07 7.81
C LYS A 83 5.84 5.09 7.02
N ALA A 84 5.53 6.24 7.61
CA ALA A 84 4.72 7.27 6.97
C ALA A 84 5.34 7.75 5.63
N THR A 85 6.65 8.00 5.60
CA THR A 85 7.37 8.37 4.37
C THR A 85 7.33 7.23 3.33
N LEU A 86 7.52 5.98 3.75
CA LEU A 86 7.48 4.81 2.87
C LEU A 86 6.09 4.56 2.28
N ASP A 87 5.03 4.76 3.05
CA ASP A 87 3.64 4.63 2.55
C ASP A 87 3.31 5.72 1.53
N ARG A 88 3.83 6.95 1.69
CA ARG A 88 3.73 7.99 0.65
C ARG A 88 4.52 7.60 -0.61
N ALA A 89 5.74 7.10 -0.46
CA ALA A 89 6.56 6.64 -1.58
C ALA A 89 5.90 5.48 -2.34
N ARG A 90 5.29 4.51 -1.64
CA ARG A 90 4.54 3.42 -2.26
C ARG A 90 3.35 3.95 -3.08
N ARG A 91 2.52 4.82 -2.49
CA ARG A 91 1.39 5.45 -3.20
C ARG A 91 1.82 6.23 -4.45
N LEU A 92 2.92 6.99 -4.36
CA LEU A 92 3.52 7.68 -5.50
C LEU A 92 3.80 6.72 -6.67
N THR A 93 4.29 5.49 -6.38
CA THR A 93 4.56 4.47 -7.40
C THR A 93 3.31 3.80 -7.98
N GLU A 94 2.29 3.62 -7.16
CA GLU A 94 0.99 3.05 -7.58
C GLU A 94 0.29 4.00 -8.54
N GLU A 95 0.19 5.28 -8.18
CA GLU A 95 -0.43 6.30 -9.01
C GLU A 95 0.30 6.49 -10.36
N TYR A 96 1.64 6.39 -10.37
CA TYR A 96 2.42 6.40 -11.61
C TYR A 96 2.04 5.23 -12.52
N SER A 97 1.94 4.04 -11.95
CA SER A 97 1.59 2.81 -12.67
C SER A 97 0.15 2.88 -13.21
N GLU A 98 -0.77 3.42 -12.42
CA GLU A 98 -2.16 3.67 -12.84
C GLU A 98 -2.26 4.70 -13.96
N ALA A 99 -1.46 5.78 -13.90
CA ALA A 99 -1.41 6.76 -14.97
C ALA A 99 -0.96 6.11 -16.29
N LEU A 100 0.09 5.28 -16.27
CA LEU A 100 0.54 4.54 -17.45
C LEU A 100 -0.53 3.56 -17.97
N LEU A 101 -1.18 2.81 -17.07
CA LEU A 101 -2.26 1.90 -17.43
C LEU A 101 -3.50 2.61 -17.98
N SER A 102 -3.73 3.87 -17.60
CA SER A 102 -4.84 4.66 -18.16
C SER A 102 -4.55 5.20 -19.57
N VAL A 103 -3.29 5.44 -19.91
CA VAL A 103 -2.90 6.10 -21.16
C VAL A 103 -2.40 5.11 -22.22
N PHE A 104 -1.58 4.14 -21.85
CA PHE A 104 -0.83 3.35 -22.82
C PHE A 104 -1.65 2.26 -23.53
N PRO A 105 -2.51 1.45 -22.86
CA PRO A 105 -3.10 0.27 -23.50
C PRO A 105 -3.82 0.54 -24.82
N GLU A 106 -4.66 1.57 -24.90
CA GLU A 106 -5.39 1.87 -26.14
C GLU A 106 -4.47 2.42 -27.23
N ASN A 107 -3.55 3.33 -26.87
CA ASN A 107 -2.58 3.89 -27.82
C ASN A 107 -1.65 2.81 -28.41
N VAL A 108 -1.18 1.91 -27.55
CA VAL A 108 -0.31 0.80 -27.95
C VAL A 108 -1.08 -0.20 -28.81
N LYS A 109 -2.37 -0.43 -28.53
CA LYS A 109 -3.24 -1.27 -29.37
C LYS A 109 -3.40 -0.70 -30.77
N VAL A 110 -3.68 0.59 -30.90
CA VAL A 110 -3.82 1.25 -32.21
C VAL A 110 -2.51 1.16 -33.00
N LEU A 111 -1.39 1.55 -32.39
CA LEU A 111 -0.08 1.54 -33.05
C LEU A 111 0.40 0.13 -33.37
N GLY A 112 0.27 -0.81 -32.43
CA GLY A 112 0.68 -2.19 -32.58
C GLY A 112 -0.04 -2.89 -33.73
N ASN A 113 -1.36 -2.69 -33.84
CA ASN A 113 -2.15 -3.23 -34.95
C ASN A 113 -1.74 -2.63 -36.30
N ALA A 114 -1.52 -1.31 -36.36
CA ALA A 114 -1.09 -0.63 -37.58
C ALA A 114 0.30 -1.09 -38.06
N LEU A 115 1.19 -1.45 -37.13
CA LEU A 115 2.55 -1.91 -37.40
C LEU A 115 2.67 -3.43 -37.56
N GLY A 116 1.56 -4.18 -37.45
CA GLY A 116 1.57 -5.64 -37.56
C GLY A 116 2.28 -6.36 -36.41
N ILE A 117 2.34 -5.74 -35.23
CA ILE A 117 2.95 -6.32 -34.03
C ILE A 117 2.04 -7.44 -33.48
N PRO A 118 2.59 -8.58 -33.03
CA PRO A 118 1.80 -9.65 -32.44
C PRO A 118 0.93 -9.18 -31.27
N GLU A 119 -0.34 -9.61 -31.24
CA GLU A 119 -1.35 -9.19 -30.25
C GLU A 119 -0.89 -9.43 -28.81
N ASN A 120 -0.19 -10.54 -28.55
CA ASN A 120 0.35 -10.82 -27.21
C ASN A 120 1.32 -9.72 -26.75
N SER A 121 2.23 -9.28 -27.61
CA SER A 121 3.21 -8.24 -27.31
C SER A 121 2.52 -6.89 -27.05
N VAL A 122 1.49 -6.57 -27.84
CA VAL A 122 0.66 -5.37 -27.66
C VAL A 122 -0.05 -5.38 -26.31
N ARG A 123 -0.70 -6.50 -25.96
CA ARG A 123 -1.48 -6.64 -24.73
C ARG A 123 -0.63 -6.47 -23.48
N THR A 124 0.58 -7.03 -23.45
CA THR A 124 1.44 -7.02 -22.26
C THR A 124 2.42 -5.85 -22.19
N TYR A 125 2.43 -4.98 -23.21
CA TYR A 125 3.45 -3.92 -23.35
C TYR A 125 3.49 -2.99 -22.14
N THR A 126 2.35 -2.39 -21.76
CA THR A 126 2.30 -1.42 -20.66
C THR A 126 2.80 -2.00 -19.34
N GLU A 127 2.39 -3.23 -19.02
CA GLU A 127 2.88 -3.94 -17.83
C GLU A 127 4.39 -4.22 -17.91
N ALA A 128 4.89 -4.57 -19.08
CA ALA A 128 6.32 -4.82 -19.29
C ALA A 128 7.14 -3.52 -19.10
N GLU A 129 6.65 -2.39 -19.60
CA GLU A 129 7.27 -1.07 -19.41
C GLU A 129 7.30 -0.69 -17.92
N ILE A 130 6.19 -0.86 -17.19
CA ILE A 130 6.14 -0.63 -15.75
C ILE A 130 7.17 -1.49 -15.02
N ARG A 131 7.20 -2.81 -15.29
CA ARG A 131 8.15 -3.75 -14.66
C ARG A 131 9.62 -3.49 -15.02
N ALA A 132 9.87 -2.91 -16.19
CA ALA A 132 11.21 -2.52 -16.63
C ALA A 132 11.68 -1.20 -16.01
N GLY A 133 10.74 -0.31 -15.65
CA GLY A 133 11.01 0.99 -15.08
C GLY A 133 11.57 0.98 -13.66
N VAL A 134 12.22 2.09 -13.29
CA VAL A 134 12.71 2.33 -11.92
C VAL A 134 11.54 2.41 -10.92
N ILE A 135 10.36 2.84 -11.36
CA ILE A 135 9.16 2.91 -10.52
C ILE A 135 8.84 1.56 -9.85
N PHE A 136 9.03 0.46 -10.58
CA PHE A 136 8.84 -0.89 -10.04
C PHE A 136 9.92 -1.26 -9.02
N GLN A 137 11.14 -0.77 -9.18
CA GLN A 137 12.21 -0.97 -8.19
C GLN A 137 11.93 -0.18 -6.90
N VAL A 138 11.46 1.07 -7.02
CA VAL A 138 11.05 1.91 -5.88
C VAL A 138 9.91 1.24 -5.13
N SER A 139 8.86 0.80 -5.83
CA SER A 139 7.72 0.08 -5.25
C SER A 139 8.19 -1.16 -4.47
N LYS A 140 9.04 -1.99 -5.08
CA LYS A 140 9.56 -3.21 -4.45
C LYS A 140 10.43 -2.91 -3.21
N LEU A 141 11.25 -1.85 -3.25
CA LEU A 141 12.03 -1.40 -2.08
C LEU A 141 11.09 -0.95 -0.95
N CYS A 142 10.06 -0.16 -1.26
CA CYS A 142 9.05 0.25 -0.29
C CYS A 142 8.37 -0.98 0.36
N THR A 143 7.98 -2.00 -0.41
CA THR A 143 7.38 -3.23 0.15
C THR A 143 8.30 -3.92 1.16
N VAL A 144 9.59 -4.10 0.82
CA VAL A 144 10.56 -4.75 1.71
C VAL A 144 10.79 -3.92 2.98
N LEU A 145 10.95 -2.60 2.84
CA LEU A 145 11.17 -1.69 3.95
C LEU A 145 9.94 -1.60 4.85
N LEU A 146 8.73 -1.47 4.30
CA LEU A 146 7.48 -1.44 5.08
C LEU A 146 7.30 -2.73 5.88
N LYS A 147 7.59 -3.89 5.28
CA LYS A 147 7.54 -5.17 6.01
C LYS A 147 8.54 -5.20 7.18
N ALA A 148 9.75 -4.70 6.99
CA ALA A 148 10.74 -4.61 8.06
C ALA A 148 10.32 -3.62 9.16
N VAL A 149 9.86 -2.43 8.79
CA VAL A 149 9.39 -1.39 9.72
C VAL A 149 8.22 -1.89 10.56
N ARG A 150 7.27 -2.63 10.00
CA ARG A 150 6.15 -3.24 10.75
C ARG A 150 6.62 -4.17 11.87
N VAL A 151 7.65 -4.97 11.62
CA VAL A 151 8.25 -5.84 12.64
C VAL A 151 8.88 -5.00 13.75
N VAL A 152 9.57 -3.92 13.40
CA VAL A 152 10.22 -3.01 14.37
C VAL A 152 9.20 -2.34 15.29
N ILE A 153 8.08 -1.86 14.75
CA ILE A 153 7.00 -1.26 15.55
C ILE A 153 6.10 -2.29 16.24
N GLY A 154 6.32 -3.59 16.03
CA GLY A 154 5.46 -4.65 16.55
C GLY A 154 4.02 -4.62 16.00
N SER A 155 3.80 -4.02 14.83
CA SER A 155 2.48 -3.90 14.22
C SER A 155 2.06 -5.22 13.60
N SER A 156 0.79 -5.57 13.81
CA SER A 156 0.17 -6.71 13.15
C SER A 156 -0.25 -6.40 11.70
N GLY A 157 -0.04 -5.19 11.18
CA GLY A 157 -0.49 -4.80 9.84
C GLY A 157 -2.00 -4.53 9.73
N TRP A 158 -2.74 -4.68 10.84
CA TRP A 158 -4.13 -4.25 10.99
C TRP A 158 -4.18 -2.97 11.79
N ASP A 159 -5.06 -2.05 11.39
CA ASP A 159 -5.45 -0.90 12.21
C ASP A 159 -6.98 -0.89 12.36
N VAL A 160 -7.43 -0.70 13.61
CA VAL A 160 -8.83 -0.89 14.00
C VAL A 160 -9.47 0.47 14.21
N LEU A 161 -10.32 0.89 13.28
CA LEU A 161 -11.05 2.17 13.37
C LEU A 161 -12.33 2.04 14.20
N VAL A 162 -13.04 0.92 14.02
CA VAL A 162 -14.26 0.59 14.76
C VAL A 162 -14.15 -0.86 15.25
N PRO A 163 -13.89 -1.09 16.55
CA PRO A 163 -13.77 -2.43 17.09
C PRO A 163 -15.14 -3.12 17.17
N GLY A 164 -15.15 -4.44 17.00
CA GLY A 164 -16.36 -5.25 17.16
C GLY A 164 -16.17 -6.66 16.59
N VAL A 165 -17.28 -7.37 16.42
CA VAL A 165 -17.30 -8.70 15.80
C VAL A 165 -18.27 -8.65 14.63
N ALA A 166 -17.81 -9.02 13.44
CA ALA A 166 -18.62 -9.08 12.23
C ALA A 166 -18.67 -10.53 11.74
N HIS A 167 -19.80 -10.95 11.17
CA HIS A 167 -19.94 -12.27 10.57
C HIS A 167 -20.71 -12.14 9.28
N GLY A 168 -20.16 -12.62 8.17
CA GLY A 168 -20.84 -12.47 6.89
C GLY A 168 -20.08 -13.06 5.72
N ALA A 169 -20.71 -13.02 4.55
CA ALA A 169 -20.03 -13.36 3.30
C ALA A 169 -18.98 -12.29 2.98
N LEU A 170 -17.75 -12.70 2.71
CA LEU A 170 -16.68 -11.79 2.29
C LEU A 170 -16.83 -11.45 0.81
N ILE A 171 -16.94 -10.17 0.48
CA ILE A 171 -17.13 -9.70 -0.90
C ILE A 171 -16.11 -8.62 -1.19
N GLN A 172 -15.33 -8.80 -2.26
CA GLN A 172 -14.40 -7.79 -2.69
C GLN A 172 -15.08 -6.76 -3.60
N VAL A 173 -14.82 -5.49 -3.33
CA VAL A 173 -15.26 -4.36 -4.13
C VAL A 173 -14.12 -3.37 -4.34
N GLU A 174 -14.10 -2.69 -5.47
CA GLU A 174 -13.08 -1.67 -5.72
C GLU A 174 -13.26 -0.47 -4.79
N ARG A 175 -14.50 0.02 -4.66
CA ARG A 175 -14.91 1.18 -3.84
C ARG A 175 -16.29 0.97 -3.23
N ILE A 176 -16.60 1.71 -2.16
CA ILE A 176 -17.91 1.72 -1.50
C ILE A 176 -18.82 2.69 -2.25
N ILE A 177 -19.54 2.20 -3.26
CA ILE A 177 -20.51 2.99 -4.02
C ILE A 177 -21.90 2.33 -4.00
N PRO A 178 -22.98 3.10 -4.17
CA PRO A 178 -24.31 2.53 -4.29
C PRO A 178 -24.38 1.51 -5.43
N GLY A 179 -24.90 0.31 -5.14
CA GLY A 179 -25.03 -0.77 -6.12
C GLY A 179 -23.77 -1.64 -6.32
N SER A 180 -22.71 -1.46 -5.51
CA SER A 180 -21.55 -2.36 -5.51
C SER A 180 -21.90 -3.80 -5.13
N LEU A 181 -22.98 -4.02 -4.37
CA LEU A 181 -23.42 -5.35 -3.94
C LEU A 181 -24.43 -5.95 -4.93
N PRO A 182 -24.23 -7.23 -5.36
CA PRO A 182 -25.23 -7.95 -6.14
C PRO A 182 -26.55 -8.08 -5.38
N SER A 183 -27.67 -7.81 -6.06
CA SER A 183 -29.03 -7.83 -5.48
C SER A 183 -29.45 -9.21 -4.94
N SER A 184 -28.71 -10.27 -5.30
CA SER A 184 -28.93 -11.65 -4.85
C SER A 184 -28.50 -11.89 -3.40
N ILE A 185 -27.67 -11.01 -2.82
CA ILE A 185 -27.06 -11.22 -1.51
C ILE A 185 -27.91 -10.53 -0.44
N LYS A 186 -28.62 -11.33 0.35
CA LYS A 186 -29.53 -10.86 1.42
C LYS A 186 -29.00 -11.09 2.84
N GLY A 187 -27.95 -11.90 3.00
CA GLY A 187 -27.33 -12.18 4.29
C GLY A 187 -26.34 -11.10 4.72
N PRO A 188 -25.78 -11.16 5.94
CA PRO A 188 -24.78 -10.20 6.39
C PRO A 188 -23.50 -10.30 5.56
N VAL A 189 -22.88 -9.15 5.30
CA VAL A 189 -21.71 -9.02 4.40
C VAL A 189 -20.56 -8.35 5.12
N VAL A 190 -19.36 -8.88 4.88
CA VAL A 190 -18.08 -8.21 5.19
C VAL A 190 -17.48 -7.75 3.87
N LEU A 191 -17.24 -6.45 3.72
CA LEU A 191 -16.64 -5.90 2.51
C LEU A 191 -15.12 -5.92 2.60
N LEU A 192 -14.47 -6.40 1.54
CA LEU A 192 -13.06 -6.21 1.28
C LEU A 192 -12.92 -5.09 0.25
N VAL A 193 -12.49 -3.90 0.67
CA VAL A 193 -12.51 -2.69 -0.16
C VAL A 193 -11.10 -2.33 -0.59
N ASN A 194 -10.86 -2.16 -1.89
CA ASN A 194 -9.52 -1.81 -2.38
C ASN A 194 -9.16 -0.35 -2.07
N LYS A 195 -10.07 0.60 -2.32
CA LYS A 195 -9.82 2.04 -2.17
C LYS A 195 -11.00 2.78 -1.52
N ALA A 196 -10.67 3.84 -0.80
CA ALA A 196 -11.65 4.78 -0.27
C ALA A 196 -11.14 6.23 -0.43
N ASP A 197 -12.04 7.12 -0.84
CA ASP A 197 -11.82 8.56 -0.92
C ASP A 197 -12.06 9.25 0.44
N GLY A 198 -12.79 8.60 1.34
CA GLY A 198 -13.03 9.03 2.71
C GLY A 198 -14.37 9.72 2.93
N ASP A 199 -15.11 10.07 1.87
CA ASP A 199 -16.43 10.71 1.92
C ASP A 199 -17.58 9.72 1.70
N GLU A 200 -17.29 8.41 1.60
CA GLU A 200 -18.31 7.39 1.37
C GLU A 200 -19.22 7.16 2.59
N GLU A 201 -20.43 6.70 2.30
CA GLU A 201 -21.35 6.17 3.30
C GLU A 201 -21.24 4.66 3.33
N VAL A 202 -20.97 4.07 4.51
CA VAL A 202 -20.64 2.64 4.63
C VAL A 202 -21.81 1.76 4.21
N LYS A 203 -23.03 2.10 4.64
CA LYS A 203 -24.25 1.40 4.25
C LYS A 203 -24.81 1.78 2.87
N ALA A 204 -24.21 2.72 2.13
CA ALA A 204 -24.68 3.04 0.79
C ALA A 204 -24.56 1.87 -0.19
N ALA A 205 -23.59 0.97 0.03
CA ALA A 205 -23.47 -0.25 -0.76
C ALA A 205 -24.55 -1.30 -0.39
N GLY A 206 -25.12 -1.27 0.82
CA GLY A 206 -26.21 -2.13 1.28
C GLY A 206 -26.41 -2.13 2.81
N ASP A 207 -27.66 -2.22 3.27
CA ASP A 207 -28.00 -2.21 4.71
C ASP A 207 -27.47 -3.43 5.49
N ASN A 208 -27.10 -4.50 4.78
CA ASN A 208 -26.61 -5.76 5.33
C ASN A 208 -25.09 -5.79 5.57
N ILE A 209 -24.39 -4.67 5.38
CA ILE A 209 -22.96 -4.56 5.65
C ILE A 209 -22.72 -4.51 7.15
N VAL A 210 -22.02 -5.51 7.68
CA VAL A 210 -21.70 -5.64 9.11
C VAL A 210 -20.21 -5.40 9.40
N GLY A 211 -19.36 -5.45 8.38
CA GLY A 211 -17.94 -5.17 8.51
C GLY A 211 -17.29 -4.66 7.23
N VAL A 212 -16.21 -3.89 7.37
CA VAL A 212 -15.37 -3.39 6.28
C VAL A 212 -13.91 -3.65 6.61
N ILE A 213 -13.21 -4.23 5.65
CA ILE A 213 -11.76 -4.39 5.61
C ILE A 213 -11.27 -3.53 4.44
N LEU A 214 -10.69 -2.37 4.75
CA LEU A 214 -10.11 -1.47 3.74
C LEU A 214 -8.63 -1.79 3.52
N LEU A 215 -8.23 -1.98 2.27
CA LEU A 215 -6.86 -2.35 1.88
C LEU A 215 -5.90 -1.15 1.75
N GLN A 216 -6.27 -0.05 2.39
CA GLN A 216 -5.61 1.24 2.34
C GLN A 216 -5.60 1.84 3.76
N GLU A 217 -4.55 2.59 4.09
CA GLU A 217 -4.52 3.37 5.33
C GLU A 217 -5.61 4.44 5.33
N LEU A 218 -6.29 4.60 6.46
CA LEU A 218 -7.34 5.58 6.62
C LEU A 218 -7.22 6.23 8.00
N PRO A 219 -7.14 7.57 8.10
CA PRO A 219 -7.11 8.24 9.40
C PRO A 219 -8.35 7.90 10.23
N HIS A 220 -8.16 7.70 11.53
CA HIS A 220 -9.24 7.38 12.49
C HIS A 220 -10.35 8.44 12.54
N LEU A 221 -10.01 9.69 12.23
CA LEU A 221 -10.92 10.84 12.20
C LEU A 221 -11.42 11.18 10.79
N SER A 222 -11.14 10.32 9.80
CA SER A 222 -11.74 10.44 8.47
C SER A 222 -13.27 10.44 8.55
N HIS A 223 -13.93 11.12 7.60
CA HIS A 223 -15.38 11.11 7.51
C HIS A 223 -15.91 9.67 7.48
N LEU A 224 -15.35 8.82 6.63
CA LEU A 224 -15.68 7.39 6.54
C LEU A 224 -15.51 6.64 7.88
N GLY A 225 -14.41 6.84 8.61
CA GLY A 225 -14.20 6.22 9.92
C GLY A 225 -15.23 6.67 10.97
N VAL A 226 -15.57 7.97 10.97
CA VAL A 226 -16.63 8.52 11.84
C VAL A 226 -18.00 7.96 11.48
N ARG A 227 -18.31 7.83 10.18
CA ARG A 227 -19.57 7.23 9.69
C ARG A 227 -19.70 5.77 10.07
N ALA A 228 -18.65 4.98 9.86
CA ALA A 228 -18.62 3.58 10.27
C ALA A 228 -18.94 3.42 11.76
N ARG A 229 -18.42 4.32 12.61
CA ARG A 229 -18.71 4.33 14.05
C ARG A 229 -20.17 4.70 14.35
N GLN A 230 -20.72 5.71 13.67
CA GLN A 230 -22.13 6.10 13.83
C GLN A 230 -23.08 4.98 13.41
N GLU A 231 -22.74 4.27 12.34
CA GLU A 231 -23.52 3.17 11.77
C GLU A 231 -23.29 1.82 12.46
N GLN A 232 -22.35 1.78 13.42
CA GLN A 232 -21.93 0.59 14.18
C GLN A 232 -21.45 -0.55 13.29
N VAL A 233 -20.72 -0.22 12.22
CA VAL A 233 -20.10 -1.19 11.31
C VAL A 233 -18.67 -1.41 11.73
N VAL A 234 -18.27 -2.67 11.93
CA VAL A 234 -16.87 -3.02 12.27
C VAL A 234 -15.97 -2.57 11.13
N PHE A 235 -14.93 -1.82 11.42
CA PHE A 235 -14.09 -1.24 10.39
C PHE A 235 -12.62 -1.40 10.78
N VAL A 236 -11.89 -2.09 9.90
CA VAL A 236 -10.44 -2.26 10.00
C VAL A 236 -9.78 -1.89 8.67
N THR A 237 -8.55 -1.40 8.74
CA THR A 237 -7.67 -1.30 7.59
C THR A 237 -6.61 -2.39 7.68
N CYS A 238 -6.13 -2.86 6.53
CA CYS A 238 -5.02 -3.80 6.44
C CYS A 238 -4.07 -3.34 5.34
N GLU A 239 -2.79 -3.24 5.68
CA GLU A 239 -1.73 -2.83 4.73
C GLU A 239 -0.74 -3.96 4.43
N ASP A 240 -0.92 -5.11 5.06
CA ASP A 240 -0.02 -6.26 4.95
C ASP A 240 -0.42 -7.15 3.76
N ASP A 241 0.33 -7.03 2.67
CA ASP A 241 0.09 -7.74 1.41
C ASP A 241 -0.11 -9.26 1.59
N GLU A 242 0.58 -9.89 2.55
CA GLU A 242 0.43 -11.32 2.83
C GLU A 242 -0.95 -11.62 3.43
N LYS A 243 -1.40 -10.80 4.38
CA LYS A 243 -2.74 -10.92 4.98
C LYS A 243 -3.84 -10.58 3.99
N ILE A 244 -3.60 -9.59 3.13
CA ILE A 244 -4.53 -9.24 2.05
C ILE A 244 -4.67 -10.40 1.08
N ALA A 245 -3.56 -11.06 0.69
CA ALA A 245 -3.59 -12.24 -0.16
C ALA A 245 -4.40 -13.38 0.50
N ASP A 246 -4.19 -13.64 1.79
CA ASP A 246 -4.94 -14.63 2.55
C ASP A 246 -6.45 -14.31 2.58
N MET A 247 -6.82 -13.04 2.77
CA MET A 247 -8.23 -12.60 2.75
C MET A 247 -8.87 -12.78 1.37
N ARG A 248 -8.14 -12.51 0.28
CA ARG A 248 -8.64 -12.72 -1.09
C ARG A 248 -8.94 -14.19 -1.37
N LEU A 249 -8.20 -15.14 -0.76
CA LEU A 249 -8.51 -16.58 -0.85
C LEU A 249 -9.82 -16.99 -0.13
N LEU A 250 -10.36 -16.10 0.69
CA LEU A 250 -11.62 -16.28 1.41
C LEU A 250 -12.79 -15.58 0.72
N GLU A 251 -12.57 -14.93 -0.43
CA GLU A 251 -13.64 -14.27 -1.19
C GLU A 251 -14.79 -15.26 -1.50
N GLY A 252 -16.03 -14.80 -1.27
CA GLY A 252 -17.25 -15.60 -1.43
C GLY A 252 -17.53 -16.58 -0.28
N LYS A 253 -16.64 -16.73 0.69
CA LYS A 253 -16.86 -17.57 1.89
C LYS A 253 -17.42 -16.74 3.04
N HIS A 254 -18.01 -17.42 4.02
CA HIS A 254 -18.41 -16.79 5.27
C HIS A 254 -17.22 -16.66 6.21
N VAL A 255 -16.99 -15.45 6.71
CA VAL A 255 -15.90 -15.09 7.61
C VAL A 255 -16.44 -14.52 8.93
N ARG A 256 -15.56 -14.48 9.93
CA ARG A 256 -15.78 -13.90 11.26
C ARG A 256 -14.60 -12.99 11.61
#